data_AF-A0A924H347-F1
#
_entry.id   AF-A0A924H347-F1
#
_cell.length_a   1.000
_cell.length_b   1.000
_cell.length_c   1.000
_cell.angle_alpha   90.00
_cell.angle_beta   90.00
_cell.angle_gamma   90.00
#
_symmetry.space_group_name_H-M   'P 1'
#
loop_
_entity.id
_entity.type
_entity.pdbx_description
1 polymer ?
#
loop_
_entity_poly.entity_id
_entity_poly.type
_entity_poly.pdbx_seq_one_letter_code
_entity_poly.pdbx_strand_id
1 'polypeptide(L)'
;MMSLFGTSTDAADTTPRATPRSTRERLQATLRRDQEALSPRVLRRTLTELQAIVDPQVSEVEGGRLAKGVAGWYAKATAEQRRDCWLLLSEQFAPDAVKLKAAREQYEAAHGTADEGHAEIRLRKASLSPRTRLLQRFAAFPEGMRFLVDLRADLLPNLKADKRLLPLDAELEALFSTWFDVAFLELRRISWDSPASLIEKLIK
;
A
#
# COMPACT_ATOMS: atom_id res chain seq x y z
N MET A 1 -47.02 -47.81 -0.30
CA MET A 1 -47.17 -46.35 -0.15
C MET A 1 -47.11 -46.04 1.33
N MET A 2 -46.28 -45.16 1.89
CA MET A 2 -45.30 -44.23 1.35
C MET A 2 -44.40 -43.82 2.54
N SER A 3 -43.12 -43.59 2.27
CA SER A 3 -42.07 -43.25 3.23
C SER A 3 -42.38 -42.04 4.14
N LEU A 4 -42.02 -42.14 5.41
CA LEU A 4 -41.80 -40.99 6.30
C LEU A 4 -40.28 -40.70 6.31
N PHE A 5 -39.86 -39.80 5.43
CA PHE A 5 -38.49 -39.28 5.40
C PHE A 5 -38.30 -38.29 6.56
N GLY A 6 -37.14 -38.42 7.22
CA GLY A 6 -36.70 -37.52 8.26
C GLY A 6 -36.43 -36.11 7.75
N THR A 7 -36.64 -35.14 8.63
CA THR A 7 -36.08 -33.80 8.50
C THR A 7 -34.94 -33.70 9.49
N SER A 8 -33.73 -33.99 9.02
CA SER A 8 -32.50 -33.54 9.65
C SER A 8 -32.44 -32.03 9.46
N THR A 9 -32.59 -31.29 10.55
CA THR A 9 -32.35 -29.86 10.61
C THR A 9 -30.87 -29.62 10.32
N ASP A 10 -30.55 -29.11 9.14
CA ASP A 10 -29.20 -28.74 8.75
C ASP A 10 -28.81 -27.50 9.58
N ALA A 11 -28.11 -27.74 10.69
CA ALA A 11 -27.58 -26.70 11.53
C ALA A 11 -26.47 -26.00 10.75
N ALA A 12 -26.79 -24.81 10.23
CA ALA A 12 -25.83 -23.91 9.64
C ALA A 12 -24.61 -23.78 10.56
N ASP A 13 -23.46 -24.22 10.06
CA ASP A 13 -22.16 -24.12 10.70
C ASP A 13 -21.77 -22.63 10.81
N THR A 14 -22.28 -21.97 11.85
CA THR A 14 -21.88 -20.63 12.26
C THR A 14 -20.64 -20.72 13.14
N THR A 15 -19.55 -21.25 12.60
CA THR A 15 -18.25 -21.05 13.23
C THR A 15 -17.86 -19.57 13.04
N PRO A 16 -17.70 -18.77 14.12
CA PRO A 16 -17.34 -17.37 13.99
C PRO A 16 -15.98 -17.27 13.27
N ARG A 17 -15.98 -16.67 12.08
CA ARG A 17 -14.78 -16.48 11.26
C ARG A 17 -13.80 -15.63 12.09
N ALA A 18 -12.77 -16.28 12.62
CA ALA A 18 -11.79 -15.66 13.51
C ALA A 18 -11.23 -14.37 12.88
N THR A 19 -11.17 -13.30 13.67
CA THR A 19 -10.65 -12.00 13.22
C THR A 19 -9.25 -12.17 12.62
N PRO A 20 -8.99 -11.65 11.41
CA PRO A 20 -7.69 -11.78 10.79
C PRO A 20 -6.62 -11.10 11.65
N ARG A 21 -5.48 -11.77 11.81
CA ARG A 21 -4.34 -11.25 12.58
C ARG A 21 -3.80 -9.96 11.95
N SER A 22 -3.30 -9.07 12.80
CA SER A 22 -2.50 -7.93 12.36
C SER A 22 -1.19 -8.40 11.72
N THR A 23 -0.58 -7.56 10.88
CA THR A 23 0.70 -7.90 10.26
C THR A 23 1.79 -8.05 11.30
N ARG A 24 1.75 -7.29 12.40
CA ARG A 24 2.69 -7.41 13.52
C ARG A 24 2.64 -8.80 14.17
N GLU A 25 1.45 -9.31 14.44
CA GLU A 25 1.29 -10.67 15.00
C GLU A 25 1.77 -11.74 14.00
N ARG A 26 1.49 -11.57 12.71
CA ARG A 26 1.94 -12.49 11.66
C ARG A 26 3.46 -12.52 11.54
N LEU A 27 4.12 -11.38 11.69
CA LEU A 27 5.59 -11.25 11.69
C LEU A 27 6.23 -11.96 12.89
N GLN A 28 5.51 -12.15 14.00
CA GLN A 28 5.99 -12.90 15.17
C GLN A 28 5.62 -14.38 15.14
N ALA A 29 4.69 -14.78 14.27
CA ALA A 29 4.21 -16.15 14.20
C ALA A 29 5.23 -17.14 13.62
N THR A 30 5.19 -18.39 14.09
CA THR A 30 5.98 -19.49 13.51
C THR A 30 5.27 -20.13 12.32
N LEU A 31 3.94 -20.28 12.42
CA LEU A 31 3.10 -20.94 11.41
C LEU A 31 2.09 -19.97 10.78
N ARG A 32 1.82 -20.23 9.49
CA ARG A 32 0.81 -19.55 8.68
C ARG A 32 -0.58 -20.08 9.05
N ARG A 33 -1.61 -19.22 9.04
CA ARG A 33 -3.03 -19.63 9.10
C ARG A 33 -3.62 -19.71 7.68
N ASP A 34 -4.71 -20.45 7.50
CA ASP A 34 -5.30 -20.70 6.17
C ASP A 34 -5.69 -19.43 5.40
N GLN A 35 -6.05 -18.36 6.12
CA GLN A 35 -6.42 -17.07 5.52
C GLN A 35 -5.21 -16.20 5.14
N GLU A 36 -3.98 -16.64 5.43
CA GLU A 36 -2.75 -15.89 5.16
C GLU A 36 -2.06 -16.49 3.93
N ALA A 37 -1.80 -15.68 2.90
CA ALA A 37 -1.16 -16.17 1.68
C ALA A 37 0.36 -16.28 1.86
N LEU A 38 0.99 -15.26 2.41
CA LEU A 38 2.42 -15.24 2.72
C LEU A 38 2.69 -16.00 4.03
N SER A 39 3.62 -16.95 3.97
CA SER A 39 4.15 -17.59 5.18
C SER A 39 4.95 -16.57 6.02
N PRO A 40 5.06 -16.75 7.35
CA PRO A 40 5.81 -15.82 8.18
C PRO A 40 7.26 -15.58 7.72
N ARG A 41 7.92 -16.60 7.16
CA ARG A 41 9.26 -16.46 6.59
C ARG A 41 9.27 -15.55 5.37
N VAL A 42 8.33 -15.73 4.45
CA VAL A 42 8.24 -14.88 3.24
C VAL A 42 7.83 -13.46 3.64
N LEU A 43 6.87 -13.30 4.55
CA LEU A 43 6.43 -11.99 5.04
C LEU A 43 7.58 -11.18 5.66
N ARG A 44 8.42 -11.80 6.49
CA ARG A 44 9.62 -11.15 7.06
C ARG A 44 10.62 -10.78 5.97
N ARG A 45 10.85 -11.68 5.01
CA ARG A 45 11.75 -11.39 3.88
C ARG A 45 11.24 -10.19 3.06
N THR A 46 9.96 -10.18 2.71
CA THR A 46 9.34 -9.06 1.98
C THR A 46 9.46 -7.77 2.80
N LEU A 47 9.25 -7.83 4.12
CA LEU A 47 9.46 -6.65 4.98
C LEU A 47 10.89 -6.13 4.90
N THR A 48 11.89 -7.01 4.99
CA THR A 48 13.31 -6.63 4.85
C THR A 48 13.60 -6.00 3.49
N GLU A 49 13.08 -6.57 2.41
CA GLU A 49 13.24 -6.02 1.05
C GLU A 49 12.60 -4.61 0.95
N LEU A 50 11.41 -4.41 1.52
CA LEU A 50 10.75 -3.11 1.56
C LEU A 50 11.47 -2.09 2.45
N GLN A 51 12.05 -2.53 3.58
CA GLN A 51 12.85 -1.69 4.46
C GLN A 51 14.13 -1.20 3.76
N ALA A 52 14.78 -2.05 2.97
CA ALA A 52 15.96 -1.67 2.20
C ALA A 52 15.66 -0.59 1.15
N ILE A 53 14.44 -0.55 0.59
CA ILE A 53 14.01 0.47 -0.38
C ILE A 53 13.95 1.87 0.27
N VAL A 54 13.44 1.95 1.50
CA VAL A 54 13.22 3.24 2.21
C VAL A 54 14.39 3.70 3.05
N ASP A 55 15.45 2.89 3.14
CA ASP A 55 16.64 3.19 3.90
C ASP A 55 17.17 4.59 3.55
N PRO A 56 17.28 5.52 4.52
CA PRO A 56 17.80 6.85 4.29
C PRO A 56 19.23 6.90 3.75
N GLN A 57 20.02 5.84 3.94
CA GLN A 57 21.40 5.75 3.44
C GLN A 57 21.46 5.32 1.97
N VAL A 58 20.35 4.85 1.40
CA VAL A 58 20.27 4.39 0.01
C VAL A 58 19.91 5.56 -0.91
N SER A 59 20.57 5.64 -2.08
CA SER A 59 20.31 6.68 -3.08
C SER A 59 18.96 6.48 -3.80
N GLU A 60 18.45 7.49 -4.50
CA GLU A 60 17.23 7.38 -5.35
C GLU A 60 17.35 6.27 -6.38
N VAL A 61 18.48 6.20 -7.07
CA VAL A 61 18.73 5.20 -8.11
C VAL A 61 18.75 3.79 -7.54
N GLU A 62 19.46 3.59 -6.43
CA GLU A 62 19.56 2.26 -5.82
C GLU A 62 18.24 1.82 -5.17
N GLY A 63 17.54 2.74 -4.50
CA GLY A 63 16.21 2.48 -3.97
C GLY A 63 15.21 2.12 -5.07
N GLY A 64 15.28 2.79 -6.23
CA GLY A 64 14.50 2.44 -7.42
C GLY A 64 14.86 1.05 -7.98
N ARG A 65 16.15 0.69 -8.01
CA ARG A 65 16.60 -0.65 -8.42
C ARG A 65 16.06 -1.76 -7.51
N LEU A 66 16.09 -1.53 -6.19
CA LEU A 66 15.51 -2.46 -5.21
C LEU A 66 13.99 -2.56 -5.37
N ALA A 67 13.31 -1.42 -5.56
CA ALA A 67 11.87 -1.37 -5.81
C ALA A 67 11.46 -2.14 -7.08
N LYS A 68 12.26 -2.05 -8.15
CA LYS A 68 12.06 -2.85 -9.37
C LYS A 68 12.07 -4.35 -9.10
N GLY A 69 12.93 -4.81 -8.18
CA GLY A 69 12.97 -6.21 -7.74
C GLY A 69 11.64 -6.65 -7.09
N VAL A 70 11.11 -5.84 -6.17
CA VAL A 70 9.82 -6.10 -5.51
C VAL A 70 8.66 -6.03 -6.50
N ALA A 71 8.67 -5.06 -7.43
CA ALA A 71 7.68 -4.97 -8.49
C ALA A 71 7.67 -6.22 -9.39
N GLY A 72 8.85 -6.77 -9.71
CA GLY A 72 8.99 -8.01 -10.47
C GLY A 72 8.42 -9.24 -9.75
N TRP A 73 8.53 -9.31 -8.43
CA TRP A 73 7.85 -10.32 -7.62
C TRP A 73 6.33 -10.10 -7.62
N TYR A 74 5.87 -8.87 -7.39
CA TYR A 74 4.46 -8.51 -7.32
C TYR A 74 3.70 -8.90 -8.59
N ALA A 75 4.30 -8.68 -9.77
CA ALA A 75 3.71 -9.04 -11.06
C ALA A 75 3.35 -10.54 -11.16
N LYS A 76 4.08 -11.41 -10.45
CA LYS A 76 3.88 -12.86 -10.44
C LYS A 76 3.07 -13.36 -9.23
N ALA A 77 2.77 -12.48 -8.29
CA ALA A 77 2.07 -12.82 -7.05
C ALA A 77 0.57 -13.01 -7.29
N THR A 78 -0.05 -13.93 -6.52
CA THR A 78 -1.51 -14.11 -6.51
C THR A 78 -2.21 -12.91 -5.86
N ALA A 79 -3.52 -12.76 -6.06
CA ALA A 79 -4.29 -11.67 -5.48
C ALA A 79 -4.17 -11.61 -3.94
N GLU A 80 -4.14 -12.77 -3.29
CA GLU A 80 -4.02 -12.89 -1.83
C GLU A 80 -2.61 -12.53 -1.35
N GLN A 81 -1.57 -12.87 -2.13
CA GLN A 81 -0.20 -12.46 -1.84
C GLN A 81 0.00 -10.95 -2.01
N ARG A 82 -0.61 -10.35 -3.04
CA ARG A 82 -0.63 -8.90 -3.23
C ARG A 82 -1.32 -8.21 -2.07
N ARG A 83 -2.46 -8.74 -1.62
CA ARG A 83 -3.18 -8.25 -0.44
C ARG A 83 -2.32 -8.25 0.83
N ASP A 84 -1.60 -9.34 1.07
CA ASP A 84 -0.67 -9.42 2.20
C ASP A 84 0.45 -8.39 2.11
N CYS A 85 0.96 -8.13 0.89
CA CYS A 85 1.94 -7.08 0.65
C CYS A 85 1.36 -5.68 0.94
N TRP A 86 0.14 -5.37 0.50
CA TRP A 86 -0.49 -4.07 0.78
C TRP A 86 -0.73 -3.86 2.28
N LEU A 87 -1.13 -4.90 3.01
CA LEU A 87 -1.26 -4.82 4.47
C LEU A 87 0.09 -4.57 5.15
N LEU A 88 1.16 -5.21 4.65
CA LEU A 88 2.52 -4.98 5.12
C LEU A 88 2.96 -3.52 4.87
N LEU A 89 2.75 -3.01 3.66
CA LEU A 89 3.00 -1.61 3.31
C LEU A 89 2.19 -0.65 4.20
N SER A 90 0.91 -0.91 4.37
CA SER A 90 0.02 -0.04 5.13
C SER A 90 0.38 -0.02 6.62
N GLU A 91 0.62 -1.17 7.24
CA GLU A 91 0.74 -1.29 8.69
C GLU A 91 2.19 -1.12 9.21
N GLN A 92 3.21 -1.51 8.44
CA GLN A 92 4.62 -1.45 8.90
C GLN A 92 5.36 -0.17 8.52
N PHE A 93 4.79 0.64 7.62
CA PHE A 93 5.41 1.88 7.15
C PHE A 93 4.57 3.11 7.55
N ALA A 94 3.85 3.04 8.66
CA ALA A 94 3.14 4.17 9.26
C ALA A 94 4.12 5.18 9.91
N PRO A 95 3.69 6.44 10.16
CA PRO A 95 4.50 7.40 10.92
C PRO A 95 4.92 6.86 12.29
N ASP A 96 6.12 7.23 12.73
CA ASP A 96 6.64 6.85 14.04
C ASP A 96 5.80 7.52 15.14
N ALA A 97 4.97 6.71 15.82
CA ALA A 97 4.03 7.19 16.82
C ALA A 97 4.71 7.91 18.00
N VAL A 98 5.95 7.52 18.35
CA VAL A 98 6.71 8.16 19.44
C VAL A 98 7.18 9.54 19.00
N LYS A 99 7.77 9.64 17.80
CA LYS A 99 8.20 10.93 17.24
C LYS A 99 7.02 11.86 16.99
N LEU A 100 5.91 11.34 16.47
CA LEU A 100 4.69 12.10 16.22
C LEU A 100 4.10 12.66 17.52
N LYS A 101 4.03 11.83 18.57
CA LYS A 101 3.55 12.27 19.89
C LYS A 101 4.44 13.39 20.45
N ALA A 102 5.76 13.20 20.44
CA ALA A 102 6.70 14.20 20.95
C ALA A 102 6.63 15.51 20.14
N ALA A 103 6.53 15.43 18.81
CA ALA A 103 6.41 16.61 17.96
C ALA A 103 5.09 17.37 18.22
N ARG A 104 3.98 16.65 18.47
CA ARG A 104 2.70 17.25 18.85
C ARG A 104 2.80 17.98 20.18
N GLU A 105 3.38 17.36 21.21
CA GLU A 105 3.57 17.99 22.53
C GLU A 105 4.41 19.27 22.43
N GLN A 106 5.45 19.26 21.61
CA GLN A 106 6.27 20.46 21.35
C GLN A 106 5.51 21.56 20.61
N TYR A 107 4.62 21.20 19.68
CA TYR A 107 3.79 22.16 18.95
C TYR A 107 2.80 22.86 19.87
N GLU A 108 2.08 22.08 20.69
CA GLU A 108 1.14 22.63 21.69
C GLU A 108 1.84 23.56 22.69
N ALA A 109 3.05 23.18 23.16
CA ALA A 109 3.82 24.01 24.09
C ALA A 109 4.37 25.31 23.47
N ALA A 110 4.59 25.33 22.15
CA ALA A 110 5.12 26.49 21.43
C ALA A 110 4.03 27.42 20.90
N HIS A 111 2.75 27.09 21.05
CA HIS A 111 1.63 27.86 20.53
C HIS A 111 1.62 29.30 21.07
N GLY A 112 1.56 30.29 20.19
CA GLY A 112 1.61 31.72 20.53
C GLY A 112 2.99 32.25 20.91
N THR A 113 4.04 31.44 20.76
CA THR A 113 5.44 31.85 21.00
C THR A 113 6.17 32.09 19.68
N ALA A 114 7.36 32.71 19.74
CA ALA A 114 8.21 32.89 18.55
C ALA A 114 8.66 31.56 17.91
N ASP A 115 8.62 30.45 18.65
CA ASP A 115 9.05 29.12 18.19
C ASP A 115 7.94 28.30 17.51
N GLU A 116 6.71 28.82 17.45
CA GLU A 116 5.53 28.11 16.92
C GLU A 116 5.78 27.55 15.51
N GLY A 117 6.30 28.38 14.59
CA GLY A 117 6.56 27.96 13.21
C GLY A 117 7.62 26.84 13.11
N HIS A 118 8.64 26.85 13.96
CA HIS A 118 9.61 25.75 14.01
C HIS A 118 8.98 24.46 14.53
N ALA A 119 8.09 24.55 15.53
CA ALA A 119 7.38 23.41 16.05
C ALA A 119 6.37 22.83 15.04
N GLU A 120 5.69 23.69 14.27
CA GLU A 120 4.81 23.30 13.16
C GLU A 120 5.56 22.48 12.10
N ILE A 121 6.75 22.96 11.67
CA ILE A 121 7.60 22.24 10.71
C ILE A 121 8.00 20.87 11.25
N ARG A 122 8.35 20.77 12.55
CA ARG A 122 8.68 19.49 13.18
C ARG A 122 7.49 18.53 13.19
N LEU A 123 6.30 19.01 13.53
CA LEU A 123 5.08 18.21 13.52
C LEU A 123 4.74 17.68 12.12
N ARG A 124 4.83 18.54 11.10
CA ARG A 124 4.63 18.13 9.70
C ARG A 124 5.62 17.02 9.30
N LYS A 125 6.92 17.20 9.59
CA LYS A 125 7.95 16.19 9.29
C LYS A 125 7.72 14.87 10.03
N ALA A 126 7.32 14.90 11.30
CA ALA A 126 7.05 13.71 12.10
C ALA A 126 5.78 12.95 11.64
N SER A 127 4.87 13.64 10.96
CA SER A 127 3.64 13.07 10.40
C SER A 127 3.87 12.37 9.06
N LEU A 128 5.01 12.59 8.41
CA LEU A 128 5.36 11.90 7.16
C LEU A 128 5.58 10.41 7.42
N SER A 129 4.90 9.59 6.65
CA SER A 129 5.05 8.15 6.71
C SER A 129 6.25 7.69 5.84
N PRO A 130 6.93 6.60 6.25
CA PRO A 130 7.86 5.92 5.36
C PRO A 130 7.24 5.41 4.05
N ARG A 131 5.92 5.20 3.99
CA ARG A 131 5.19 4.79 2.77
C ARG A 131 5.37 5.80 1.63
N THR A 132 5.36 7.10 1.90
CA THR A 132 5.50 8.11 0.84
C THR A 132 6.85 7.99 0.13
N ARG A 133 7.94 7.86 0.90
CA ARG A 133 9.28 7.60 0.33
C ARG A 133 9.29 6.28 -0.45
N LEU A 134 8.72 5.22 0.12
CA LEU A 134 8.63 3.92 -0.54
C LEU A 134 7.98 4.03 -1.92
N LEU A 135 6.82 4.67 -2.00
CA LEU A 135 6.08 4.89 -3.25
C LEU A 135 6.87 5.75 -4.24
N GLN A 136 7.58 6.79 -3.77
CA GLN A 136 8.48 7.58 -4.61
C GLN A 136 9.62 6.74 -5.20
N ARG A 137 10.20 5.80 -4.43
CA ARG A 137 11.21 4.87 -4.95
C ARG A 137 10.64 3.92 -6.01
N PHE A 138 9.39 3.48 -5.84
CA PHE A 138 8.71 2.72 -6.89
C PHE A 138 8.50 3.53 -8.16
N ALA A 139 8.38 4.85 -8.08
CA ALA A 139 8.31 5.72 -9.26
C ALA A 139 9.69 5.98 -9.92
N ALA A 140 10.80 5.64 -9.26
CA ALA A 140 12.14 6.03 -9.69
C ALA A 140 12.76 5.13 -10.78
N PHE A 141 12.21 3.94 -11.04
CA PHE A 141 12.68 3.06 -12.10
C PHE A 141 11.80 3.15 -13.36
N PRO A 142 12.33 2.80 -14.56
CA PRO A 142 11.52 2.71 -15.78
C PRO A 142 10.28 1.84 -15.54
N GLU A 143 9.12 2.17 -16.11
CA GLU A 143 7.84 1.48 -15.83
C GLU A 143 7.26 1.67 -14.41
N GLY A 144 7.98 2.29 -13.47
CA GLY A 144 7.58 2.44 -12.07
C GLY A 144 6.25 3.15 -11.84
N MET A 145 5.99 4.21 -12.61
CA MET A 145 4.70 4.91 -12.56
C MET A 145 3.53 4.01 -12.98
N ARG A 146 3.71 3.22 -14.04
CA ARG A 146 2.70 2.25 -14.49
C ARG A 146 2.44 1.22 -13.41
N PHE A 147 3.50 0.69 -12.79
CA PHE A 147 3.38 -0.24 -11.68
C PHE A 147 2.53 0.32 -10.53
N LEU A 148 2.72 1.58 -10.15
CA LEU A 148 1.92 2.20 -9.08
C LEU A 148 0.45 2.36 -9.47
N VAL A 149 0.16 2.74 -10.71
CA VAL A 149 -1.22 2.85 -11.22
C VAL A 149 -1.90 1.47 -11.20
N ASP A 150 -1.22 0.44 -11.68
CA ASP A 150 -1.73 -0.93 -11.68
C ASP A 150 -1.93 -1.45 -10.24
N LEU A 151 -0.99 -1.16 -9.34
CA LEU A 151 -1.09 -1.49 -7.91
C LEU A 151 -2.32 -0.83 -7.27
N ARG A 152 -2.55 0.46 -7.54
CA ARG A 152 -3.75 1.16 -7.03
C ARG A 152 -5.03 0.54 -7.61
N ALA A 153 -5.04 0.21 -8.90
CA ALA A 153 -6.18 -0.44 -9.54
C ALA A 153 -6.52 -1.80 -8.89
N ASP A 154 -5.51 -2.62 -8.59
CA ASP A 154 -5.70 -3.88 -7.86
C ASP A 154 -6.19 -3.68 -6.41
N LEU A 155 -5.73 -2.59 -5.76
CA LEU A 155 -6.04 -2.27 -4.37
C LEU A 155 -7.49 -1.81 -4.18
N LEU A 156 -8.01 -0.97 -5.09
CA LEU A 156 -9.30 -0.27 -4.94
C LEU A 156 -10.50 -1.20 -4.62
N PRO A 157 -10.69 -2.36 -5.29
CA PRO A 157 -11.80 -3.28 -4.99
C PRO A 157 -11.78 -3.82 -3.55
N ASN A 158 -10.60 -3.82 -2.90
CA ASN A 158 -10.40 -4.41 -1.57
C ASN A 158 -10.66 -3.42 -0.41
N LEU A 159 -10.72 -2.10 -0.68
CA LEU A 159 -10.82 -1.08 0.36
C LEU A 159 -12.09 -1.18 1.21
N LYS A 160 -13.21 -1.57 0.59
CA LYS A 160 -14.49 -1.76 1.31
C LYS A 160 -14.42 -2.92 2.31
N ALA A 161 -13.69 -3.98 1.96
CA ALA A 161 -13.57 -5.17 2.77
C ALA A 161 -12.50 -5.05 3.87
N ASP A 162 -11.50 -4.18 3.70
CA ASP A 162 -10.40 -4.04 4.64
C ASP A 162 -9.94 -2.59 4.79
N LYS A 163 -10.46 -1.92 5.82
CA LYS A 163 -10.16 -0.51 6.11
C LYS A 163 -8.70 -0.26 6.45
N ARG A 164 -7.92 -1.30 6.78
CA ARG A 164 -6.48 -1.18 7.05
C ARG A 164 -5.70 -0.77 5.81
N LEU A 165 -6.29 -0.88 4.62
CA LEU A 165 -5.71 -0.47 3.35
C LEU A 165 -5.90 1.02 3.02
N LEU A 166 -6.84 1.70 3.68
CA LEU A 166 -7.15 3.13 3.42
C LEU A 166 -5.94 4.06 3.51
N PRO A 167 -5.03 3.91 4.50
CA PRO A 167 -3.87 4.78 4.57
C PRO A 167 -2.90 4.65 3.38
N LEU A 168 -2.82 3.47 2.76
CA LEU A 168 -1.99 3.26 1.57
C LEU A 168 -2.61 3.93 0.34
N ASP A 169 -3.92 3.76 0.15
CA ASP A 169 -4.65 4.41 -0.95
C ASP A 169 -4.61 5.94 -0.85
N ALA A 170 -4.78 6.50 0.35
CA ALA A 170 -4.70 7.94 0.56
C ALA A 170 -3.34 8.53 0.17
N GLU A 171 -2.24 7.81 0.41
CA GLU A 171 -0.91 8.26 -0.01
C GLU A 171 -0.67 8.12 -1.50
N LEU A 172 -1.18 7.04 -2.13
CA LEU A 172 -1.17 6.91 -3.58
C LEU A 172 -1.94 8.06 -4.23
N GLU A 173 -3.12 8.40 -3.70
CA GLU A 173 -3.94 9.51 -4.18
C GLU A 173 -3.21 10.86 -4.08
N ALA A 174 -2.59 11.15 -2.94
CA ALA A 174 -1.85 12.39 -2.74
C ALA A 174 -0.66 12.51 -3.71
N LEU A 175 0.09 11.42 -3.90
CA LEU A 175 1.21 11.38 -4.84
C LEU A 175 0.74 11.51 -6.30
N PHE A 176 -0.32 10.80 -6.69
CA PHE A 176 -0.89 10.89 -8.02
C PHE A 176 -1.46 12.27 -8.32
N SER A 177 -2.07 12.94 -7.34
CA SER A 177 -2.53 14.32 -7.50
C SER A 177 -1.37 15.29 -7.74
N THR A 178 -0.18 14.99 -7.22
CA THR A 178 1.03 15.79 -7.43
C THR A 178 1.73 15.45 -8.76
N TRP A 179 1.76 14.18 -9.16
CA TRP A 179 2.47 13.73 -10.36
C TRP A 179 1.65 13.85 -11.65
N PHE A 180 0.34 13.67 -11.58
CA PHE A 180 -0.59 13.83 -12.71
C PHE A 180 -1.29 15.19 -12.66
N ASP A 181 -0.52 16.23 -12.35
CA ASP A 181 -1.00 17.61 -12.40
C ASP A 181 -1.21 18.03 -13.87
N VAL A 182 -2.25 18.82 -14.13
CA VAL A 182 -2.60 19.38 -15.44
C VAL A 182 -1.41 20.11 -16.08
N ALA A 183 -0.54 20.74 -15.28
CA ALA A 183 0.66 21.40 -15.77
C ALA A 183 1.65 20.45 -16.49
N PHE A 184 1.56 19.14 -16.26
CA PHE A 184 2.40 18.12 -16.90
C PHE A 184 1.67 17.29 -17.98
N LEU A 185 0.40 17.61 -18.27
CA LEU A 185 -0.39 16.90 -19.27
C LEU A 185 -0.36 17.64 -20.61
N GLU A 186 -0.09 16.90 -21.70
CA GLU A 186 -0.13 17.43 -23.06
C GLU A 186 -1.44 17.03 -23.75
N LEU A 187 -2.19 18.03 -24.23
CA LEU A 187 -3.36 17.78 -25.06
C LEU A 187 -2.92 17.43 -26.48
N ARG A 188 -3.15 16.18 -26.90
CA ARG A 188 -2.91 15.73 -28.27
C ARG A 188 -4.22 15.43 -28.99
N ARG A 189 -4.37 15.99 -30.20
CA ARG A 189 -5.49 15.66 -31.08
C ARG A 189 -5.29 14.25 -31.63
N ILE A 190 -6.25 13.37 -31.39
CA ILE A 190 -6.31 12.05 -32.00
C ILE A 190 -7.15 12.14 -33.28
N SER A 191 -6.64 11.57 -34.35
CA SER A 191 -7.27 11.53 -35.69
C SER A 191 -7.04 10.17 -36.33
N TRP A 192 -7.66 9.92 -37.48
CA TRP A 192 -7.48 8.69 -38.23
C TRP A 192 -6.03 8.43 -38.69
N ASP A 193 -5.19 9.47 -38.76
CA ASP A 193 -3.78 9.36 -39.08
C ASP A 193 -2.90 9.04 -37.86
N SER A 194 -3.48 8.94 -36.66
CA SER A 194 -2.74 8.57 -35.45
C SER A 194 -2.30 7.10 -35.53
N PRO A 195 -1.16 6.71 -34.91
CA PRO A 195 -0.70 5.33 -34.94
C PRO A 195 -1.79 4.35 -34.51
N ALA A 196 -1.96 3.26 -35.26
CA ALA A 196 -3.00 2.27 -35.00
C ALA A 196 -2.98 1.74 -33.55
N SER A 197 -1.78 1.64 -32.94
CA SER A 197 -1.60 1.25 -31.54
C SER A 197 -2.21 2.22 -30.52
N LEU A 198 -2.39 3.50 -30.87
CA LEU A 198 -3.10 4.47 -30.04
C LEU A 198 -4.62 4.32 -30.21
N ILE A 199 -5.08 4.12 -31.45
CA ILE A 199 -6.50 3.91 -31.75
C ILE A 199 -7.02 2.61 -31.12
N GLU A 200 -6.22 1.54 -31.14
CA GLU A 200 -6.58 0.26 -30.49
C GLU A 200 -6.81 0.42 -28.98
N LYS A 201 -6.10 1.35 -28.32
CA LYS A 201 -6.29 1.64 -26.89
C LYS A 201 -7.56 2.43 -26.58
N LEU A 202 -8.20 3.06 -27.57
CA LEU A 202 -9.47 3.80 -27.40
C LEU A 202 -10.70 2.94 -27.64
N ILE A 203 -10.55 1.85 -28.38
CA ILE A 203 -11.66 0.97 -28.78
C ILE A 203 -11.90 -0.14 -27.75
N LYS A 204 -10.92 -0.46 -26.91
CA LYS A 204 -11.05 -1.39 -25.77
C LYS A 204 -11.75 -0.74 -24.60
#